data_AF-A0A2E6XHE1-F1
#
_entry.id   AF-A0A2E6XHE1-F1
#
_cell.length_a   1.000
_cell.length_b   1.000
_cell.length_c   1.000
_cell.angle_alpha   90.00
_cell.angle_beta   90.00
_cell.angle_gamma   90.00
#
_symmetry.space_group_name_H-M   'P 1'
#
loop_
_entity.id
_entity.type
_entity.pdbx_description
1 polymer ?
#
loop_
_entity_poly.entity_id
_entity_poly.type
_entity_poly.pdbx_seq_one_letter_code
_entity_poly.pdbx_strand_id
1 'polypeptide(L)' 'MGHAIGRLLRENELLVLTCLIGRSSRTRELSESAGIIDVPDMNDLVEQSDVVMSVTVSEA' A
#
# COMPACT_ATOMS: atom_id res chain seq x y z
N MET A 1 8.04 -3.63 -5.04
CA MET A 1 8.21 -4.24 -3.69
C MET A 1 6.95 -4.05 -2.86
N GLY A 2 6.53 -2.82 -2.55
CA GLY A 2 5.28 -2.58 -1.79
C GLY A 2 4.05 -3.33 -2.31
N HIS A 3 3.76 -3.29 -3.62
CA HIS A 3 2.63 -4.03 -4.21
C HIS A 3 2.71 -5.56 -4.01
N ALA A 4 3.92 -6.13 -4.03
CA ALA A 4 4.09 -7.58 -3.90
C ALA A 4 3.83 -8.02 -2.46
N ILE A 5 4.28 -7.22 -1.49
CA ILE A 5 3.98 -7.43 -0.07
C ILE A 5 2.47 -7.24 0.16
N GLY A 6 1.88 -6.16 -0.36
CA GLY A 6 0.46 -5.89 -0.23
C GLY A 6 -0.40 -7.02 -0.82
N ARG A 7 -0.03 -7.57 -1.98
CA ARG A 7 -0.71 -8.73 -2.57
C ARG A 7 -0.67 -9.95 -1.65
N LEU A 8 0.50 -10.29 -1.10
CA LEU A 8 0.63 -11.43 -0.18
C LEU A 8 -0.24 -11.25 1.08
N LEU A 9 -0.31 -10.03 1.62
CA LEU A 9 -1.19 -9.73 2.76
C LEU A 9 -2.68 -9.85 2.40
N ARG A 10 -3.08 -9.36 1.21
CA ARG A 10 -4.45 -9.53 0.71
C ARG A 10 -4.83 -10.99 0.49
N GLU A 11 -3.91 -11.82 0.00
CA GLU A 11 -4.08 -13.28 -0.17
C GLU A 11 -4.30 -14.00 1.17
N ASN A 12 -3.84 -13.41 2.28
CA ASN A 12 -4.05 -13.92 3.65
C ASN A 12 -5.18 -13.16 4.37
N GLU A 13 -6.12 -12.59 3.60
CA GLU A 13 -7.36 -11.97 4.08
C GLU A 13 -7.17 -10.69 4.92
N LEU A 14 -5.98 -10.09 4.94
CA LEU A 14 -5.78 -8.80 5.58
C LEU A 14 -6.40 -7.67 4.74
N LEU A 15 -6.91 -6.64 5.43
CA LEU A 15 -7.18 -5.35 4.81
C LEU A 15 -5.84 -4.64 4.59
N VAL A 16 -5.57 -4.20 3.36
CA VAL A 16 -4.32 -3.49 3.05
C VAL A 16 -4.67 -2.14 2.45
N LEU A 17 -4.26 -1.10 3.15
CA LEU A 17 -4.45 0.29 2.76
C LEU A 17 -3.13 0.87 2.25
N THR A 18 -3.23 1.84 1.34
CA THR A 18 -2.09 2.64 0.87
C THR A 18 -2.55 4.07 0.62
N CYS A 19 -1.64 5.04 0.69
CA CYS A 19 -1.87 6.40 0.21
C CYS A 19 -0.98 6.66 -1.01
N LEU A 20 -1.59 6.92 -2.16
CA LEU A 20 -0.87 7.09 -3.44
C LEU A 20 -0.75 8.55 -3.90
N ILE A 21 -1.01 9.52 -3.01
CA ILE A 21 -0.73 10.94 -3.28
C ILE A 21 0.73 11.09 -3.77
N GLY A 22 0.91 11.82 -4.87
CA GLY A 22 2.23 12.13 -5.43
C GLY A 22 2.98 10.93 -6.03
N ARG A 23 2.38 9.73 -6.08
CA ARG A 23 2.98 8.57 -6.73
C ARG A 23 2.75 8.56 -8.24
N SER A 24 3.56 7.80 -8.97
CA SER A 24 3.45 7.66 -10.43
C SER A 24 2.25 6.80 -10.83
N SER A 25 1.80 6.90 -12.09
CA SER A 25 0.77 6.02 -12.67
C SER A 25 1.13 4.55 -12.51
N ARG A 26 2.39 4.19 -12.83
CA ARG A 26 2.93 2.83 -12.64
C ARG A 26 2.71 2.31 -11.22
N THR A 27 2.95 3.12 -10.19
CA THR A 27 2.74 2.67 -8.80
C THR A 27 1.26 2.47 -8.49
N ARG A 28 0.37 3.31 -9.05
CA ARG A 28 -1.08 3.16 -8.89
C ARG A 28 -1.59 1.87 -9.51
N GLU A 29 -1.23 1.59 -10.76
CA GLU A 29 -1.61 0.36 -11.46
C GLU A 29 -1.14 -0.89 -10.71
N LEU A 30 0.07 -0.86 -10.18
CA LEU A 30 0.60 -1.97 -9.38
C LEU A 30 -0.19 -2.18 -8.08
N SER A 31 -0.56 -1.11 -7.37
CA SER A 31 -1.37 -1.22 -6.15
C SER A 31 -2.79 -1.70 -6.44
N GLU A 32 -3.42 -1.20 -7.50
CA GLU A 32 -4.75 -1.62 -7.94
C GLU A 32 -4.77 -3.10 -8.34
N SER A 33 -3.80 -3.54 -9.13
CA SER A 33 -3.66 -4.96 -9.52
C SER A 33 -3.39 -5.90 -8.34
N ALA A 34 -2.88 -5.37 -7.23
CA ALA A 34 -2.66 -6.11 -5.99
C ALA A 34 -3.89 -6.08 -5.05
N GLY A 35 -4.97 -5.39 -5.43
CA GLY A 35 -6.18 -5.27 -4.62
C GLY A 35 -5.97 -4.46 -3.34
N ILE A 36 -5.01 -3.53 -3.34
CA ILE A 36 -4.71 -2.63 -2.22
C ILE A 36 -5.63 -1.42 -2.32
N ILE A 37 -6.24 -1.03 -1.21
CA ILE A 37 -7.20 0.08 -1.15
C ILE A 37 -6.42 1.39 -1.04
N ASP A 38 -6.59 2.28 -2.02
CA ASP A 38 -6.04 3.63 -1.96
C ASP A 38 -6.96 4.52 -1.11
N VAL A 39 -6.39 5.13 -0.07
CA VAL A 39 -7.08 6.11 0.78
C VAL A 39 -6.65 7.54 0.40
N PRO A 40 -7.50 8.55 0.63
CA PRO A 40 -7.29 9.90 0.12
C PRO A 40 -5.96 10.51 0.58
N ASP A 41 -5.61 10.37 1.86
CA ASP A 41 -4.39 10.95 2.42
C ASP A 41 -3.70 10.09 3.49
N MET A 42 -2.61 10.60 4.05
CA MET A 42 -1.79 9.90 5.05
C MET A 42 -2.48 9.84 6.43
N ASN A 43 -3.33 10.81 6.77
CA ASN A 43 -4.06 10.79 8.03
C ASN A 43 -5.11 9.68 7.99
N ASP A 44 -5.87 9.57 6.88
CA ASP A 44 -6.81 8.46 6.66
C ASP A 44 -6.11 7.10 6.76
N LEU A 45 -4.90 6.99 6.20
CA LEU A 45 -4.12 5.76 6.25
C LEU A 45 -3.79 5.38 7.70
N VAL A 46 -3.31 6.33 8.49
CA VAL A 46 -2.89 6.09 9.87
C VAL A 46 -4.09 5.83 10.78
N GLU A 47 -5.18 6.58 10.62
CA GLU A 47 -6.38 6.44 11.45
C GLU A 47 -7.09 5.09 11.24
N GLN A 48 -7.06 4.55 10.02
CA GLN A 48 -7.72 3.28 9.69
C GLN A 48 -6.83 2.04 9.84
N SER A 49 -5.52 2.21 10.07
CA SER A 49 -4.58 1.08 10.12
C SER A 49 -4.34 0.59 11.55
N ASP A 50 -4.50 -0.70 11.78
CA ASP A 50 -4.06 -1.34 13.03
C ASP A 50 -2.52 -1.42 13.14
N VAL A 51 -1.85 -1.56 11.99
CA VAL A 51 -0.39 -1.68 11.87
C VAL A 51 0.09 -0.86 10.68
N VAL A 52 1.08 0.00 10.90
CA VAL A 52 1.75 0.75 9.84
C VAL A 52 3.10 0.10 9.50
N MET A 53 3.30 -0.24 8.24
CA MET A 53 4.54 -0.87 7.75
C MET A 53 5.22 0.02 6.71
N SER A 54 6.43 0.49 7.03
CA SER A 54 7.28 1.23 6.09
C SER A 54 8.10 0.26 5.24
N VAL A 55 7.87 0.25 3.93
CA VAL A 55 8.60 -0.58 2.97
C VAL A 55 9.43 0.31 2.07
N THR A 56 10.75 0.27 2.24
CA THR A 56 11.71 0.98 1.40
C THR A 56 12.58 0.01 0.60
N VAL A 57 13.22 0.50 -0.46
CA VAL A 57 14.35 -0.21 -1.07
C VAL A 57 15.54 -0.13 -0.13
N SER A 58 16.34 -1.20 -0.05
CA SER A 58 17.66 -1.09 0.56
C SER A 58 18.46 -0.08 -0.24
N GLU A 59 19.03 0.90 0.44
CA GLU A 59 20.13 1.68 -0.12
C GLU A 59 21.31 0.70 -0.21
N ALA A 60 21.73 0.37 -1.42
CA ALA A 60 22.94 -0.38 -1.70
C ALA A 60 24.00 0.57 -2.24
#